data_AF-A0A8D0FFI8-F1
#
_entry.id   AF-A0A8D0FFI8-F1
#
_cell.length_a   1.000
_cell.length_b   1.000
_cell.length_c   1.000
_cell.angle_alpha   90.00
_cell.angle_beta   90.00
_cell.angle_gamma   90.00
#
_symmetry.space_group_name_H-M   'P 1'
#
loop_
_entity.id
_entity.type
_entity.pdbx_description
1 polymer ?
#
loop_
_entity_poly.entity_id
_entity_poly.type
_entity_poly.pdbx_seq_one_letter_code
_entity_poly.pdbx_strand_id
1 'polypeptide(L)'
;MVESTCGRIYLKRMTFFLNLTSLFFSLSFYLVVIALEEKVIVSKLGDNATLSCIYRGRELYLKNLRVYWQIADDQEECSVVHALISGQDNESEQCIHFKNRTQLFWDRLENGDFSLLLLNVSQSDKHTYKCVVMQKTEYTKMVHQAEVVLSLAASYSKPILSGPIRNSDSTGEEVTFSCRSGNGYPEPNVYWINKTDNSHLHPSELKITPHDDGTYSVFSTLKVKATSNMQIECSVENKILQENLSANYTQQKQNNSSSIESHKNLEKNGRGAQAAGIISVVILIGLLAVLTCWLRRRRSSKLVSYTGNEALYLPDQM
;
A
#
# COMPACT_ATOMS: atom_id res chain seq x y z
N MET A 1 -49.07 40.77 22.56
CA MET A 1 -48.49 40.11 21.37
C MET A 1 -47.02 40.55 21.20
N VAL A 2 -46.15 40.31 22.19
CA VAL A 2 -44.71 40.62 22.09
C VAL A 2 -43.94 39.63 22.97
N GLU A 3 -43.97 38.36 22.58
CA GLU A 3 -42.97 37.40 23.04
C GLU A 3 -42.37 36.73 21.80
N SER A 4 -41.07 36.45 21.88
CA SER A 4 -40.36 35.45 21.05
C SER A 4 -39.69 35.85 19.72
N THR A 5 -39.26 37.09 19.53
CA THR A 5 -38.27 37.43 18.47
C THR A 5 -36.82 37.41 18.97
N CYS A 6 -36.55 37.89 20.19
CA CYS A 6 -35.17 37.97 20.73
C CYS A 6 -34.58 36.57 21.06
N GLY A 7 -35.31 35.70 21.75
CA GLY A 7 -34.83 34.35 22.12
C GLY A 7 -34.61 33.40 20.93
N ARG A 8 -35.39 33.54 19.85
CA ARG A 8 -35.22 32.76 18.61
C ARG A 8 -33.96 33.14 17.83
N ILE A 9 -33.56 34.42 17.87
CA ILE A 9 -32.32 34.90 17.23
C ILE A 9 -31.09 34.42 18.01
N TYR A 10 -31.13 34.47 19.34
CA TYR A 10 -30.07 33.94 20.19
C TYR A 10 -29.88 32.42 20.03
N LEU A 11 -30.97 31.65 19.99
CA LEU A 11 -30.89 30.19 19.82
C LEU A 11 -30.41 29.79 18.41
N LYS A 12 -30.80 30.54 17.36
CA LYS A 12 -30.28 30.35 15.99
C LYS A 12 -28.82 30.73 15.86
N ARG A 13 -28.37 31.81 16.53
CA ARG A 13 -26.95 32.18 16.58
C ARG A 13 -26.13 31.13 17.33
N MET A 14 -26.61 30.65 18.47
CA MET A 14 -25.92 29.64 19.27
C MET A 14 -25.80 28.29 18.55
N THR A 15 -26.87 27.84 17.89
CA THR A 15 -26.81 26.63 17.04
C THR A 15 -25.92 26.83 15.81
N PHE A 16 -25.89 28.02 15.19
CA PHE A 16 -24.95 28.31 14.11
C PHE A 16 -23.49 28.27 14.58
N PHE A 17 -23.16 28.84 15.73
CA PHE A 17 -21.81 28.78 16.31
C PHE A 17 -21.41 27.35 16.69
N LEU A 18 -22.33 26.55 17.26
CA LEU A 18 -22.08 25.13 17.58
C LEU A 18 -21.88 24.27 16.32
N ASN A 19 -22.64 24.51 15.26
CA ASN A 19 -22.44 23.82 13.99
C ASN A 19 -21.11 24.23 13.33
N LEU A 20 -20.75 25.51 13.41
CA LEU A 20 -19.50 26.02 12.84
C LEU A 20 -18.29 25.44 13.58
N THR A 21 -18.29 25.41 14.92
CA THR A 21 -17.22 24.77 15.69
C THR A 21 -17.14 23.27 15.42
N SER A 22 -18.27 22.57 15.34
CA SER A 22 -18.32 21.15 14.97
C SER A 22 -17.72 20.88 13.57
N LEU A 23 -17.99 21.75 12.60
CA LEU A 23 -17.38 21.71 11.27
C LEU A 23 -15.87 21.98 11.31
N PHE A 24 -15.40 22.91 12.15
CA PHE A 24 -13.96 23.15 12.33
C PHE A 24 -13.25 21.95 12.99
N PHE A 25 -13.86 21.33 14.01
CA PHE A 25 -13.32 20.14 14.66
C PHE A 25 -13.32 18.91 13.74
N SER A 26 -14.34 18.74 12.90
CA SER A 26 -14.36 17.64 11.93
C SER A 26 -13.36 17.85 10.80
N LEU A 27 -13.18 19.08 10.32
CA LEU A 27 -12.17 19.42 9.31
C LEU A 27 -10.75 19.25 9.87
N SER A 28 -10.50 19.69 11.11
CA SER A 28 -9.21 19.53 11.77
C SER A 28 -8.91 18.06 12.07
N PHE A 29 -9.90 17.28 12.54
CA PHE A 29 -9.76 15.85 12.73
C PHE A 29 -9.49 15.12 11.40
N TYR A 30 -10.19 15.50 10.32
CA TYR A 30 -9.94 14.94 8.98
C TYR A 30 -8.54 15.30 8.45
N LEU A 31 -8.06 16.53 8.69
CA LEU A 31 -6.69 16.94 8.38
C LEU A 31 -5.64 16.18 9.21
N VAL A 32 -5.90 15.91 10.49
CA VAL A 32 -5.04 15.09 11.36
C VAL A 32 -5.00 13.64 10.89
N VAL A 33 -6.13 13.07 10.48
CA VAL A 33 -6.21 11.70 9.95
C VAL A 33 -5.44 11.57 8.63
N ILE A 34 -5.48 12.57 7.74
CA ILE A 34 -4.67 12.59 6.51
C ILE A 34 -3.16 12.71 6.82
N ALA A 35 -2.80 13.39 7.92
CA ALA A 35 -1.40 13.59 8.29
C ALA A 35 -0.74 12.34 8.91
N LEU A 36 -1.48 11.25 9.16
CA LEU A 36 -1.01 10.05 9.84
C LEU A 36 -0.87 8.83 8.91
N GLU A 37 -0.61 9.04 7.63
CA GLU A 37 -0.28 7.94 6.73
C GLU A 37 1.19 7.53 6.95
N GLU A 38 1.40 6.51 7.78
CA GLU A 38 2.73 5.92 7.97
C GLU A 38 3.26 5.41 6.63
N LYS A 39 4.46 5.84 6.26
CA LYS A 39 5.10 5.38 5.02
C LYS A 39 5.65 3.98 5.22
N VAL A 40 4.92 2.98 4.73
CA VAL A 40 5.34 1.58 4.79
C VAL A 40 6.09 1.19 3.52
N ILE A 41 7.27 0.59 3.69
CA ILE A 41 8.06 0.01 2.61
C ILE A 41 8.15 -1.49 2.84
N VAL A 42 7.76 -2.26 1.84
CA VAL A 42 7.85 -3.72 1.87
C VAL A 42 9.13 -4.15 1.16
N SER A 43 9.95 -4.96 1.83
CA SER A 43 11.14 -5.59 1.22
C SER A 43 11.11 -7.10 1.43
N LYS A 44 11.65 -7.84 0.45
CA LYS A 44 11.91 -9.27 0.68
C LYS A 44 13.16 -9.45 1.52
N LEU A 45 13.23 -10.55 2.27
CA LEU A 45 14.45 -10.95 2.98
C LEU A 45 15.57 -11.20 1.95
N GLY A 46 16.76 -10.65 2.22
CA GLY A 46 17.94 -10.72 1.35
C GLY A 46 18.00 -9.65 0.26
N ASP A 47 16.88 -8.98 -0.06
CA ASP A 47 16.86 -7.88 -1.01
C ASP A 47 17.43 -6.59 -0.40
N ASN A 48 17.69 -5.59 -1.24
CA ASN A 48 18.03 -4.25 -0.78
C ASN A 48 16.76 -3.40 -0.66
N ALA A 49 16.61 -2.61 0.40
CA ALA A 49 15.49 -1.70 0.60
C ALA A 49 15.92 -0.24 0.44
N THR A 50 15.07 0.59 -0.17
CA THR A 50 15.28 2.05 -0.23
C THR A 50 14.28 2.75 0.67
N LEU A 51 14.74 3.31 1.79
CA LEU A 51 13.95 4.09 2.73
C LEU A 51 13.85 5.53 2.26
N SER A 52 12.67 5.94 1.79
CA SER A 52 12.56 7.22 1.10
C SER A 52 12.33 8.41 2.04
N CYS A 53 13.18 9.43 1.94
CA CYS A 53 13.10 10.68 2.69
C CYS A 53 13.34 11.87 1.74
N ILE A 54 12.31 12.67 1.47
CA ILE A 54 12.36 13.70 0.43
C ILE A 54 11.94 15.04 1.01
N TYR A 55 12.87 15.98 1.03
CA TYR A 55 12.65 17.38 1.38
C TYR A 55 12.50 18.23 0.13
N ARG A 56 11.42 19.02 0.05
CA ARG A 56 11.11 19.90 -1.10
C ARG A 56 11.45 21.38 -0.84
N GLY A 57 12.26 21.67 0.16
CA GLY A 57 12.75 23.03 0.41
C GLY A 57 13.76 23.48 -0.64
N ARG A 58 14.15 24.76 -0.57
CA ARG A 58 15.13 25.36 -1.47
C ARG A 58 16.45 25.61 -0.72
N GLU A 59 17.54 25.74 -1.47
CA GLU A 59 18.87 26.13 -0.99
C GLU A 59 19.48 25.13 0.01
N LEU A 60 20.00 24.02 -0.52
CA LEU A 60 20.77 23.04 0.22
C LEU A 60 22.26 23.19 -0.15
N TYR A 61 23.12 23.23 0.85
CA TYR A 61 24.56 23.22 0.68
C TYR A 61 25.12 22.06 1.51
N LEU A 62 25.72 21.05 0.87
CA LEU A 62 26.14 19.81 1.53
C LEU A 62 26.98 20.06 2.79
N LYS A 63 27.92 21.00 2.73
CA LYS A 63 28.80 21.37 3.86
C LYS A 63 28.05 21.85 5.11
N ASN A 64 26.82 22.31 4.94
CA ASN A 64 25.97 22.81 6.01
C ASN A 64 24.93 21.78 6.48
N LEU A 65 24.87 20.60 5.86
CA LEU A 65 23.88 19.59 6.17
C LEU A 65 24.38 18.60 7.22
N ARG A 66 23.45 18.17 8.05
CA ARG A 66 23.57 16.95 8.85
C ARG A 66 22.33 16.10 8.59
N VAL A 67 22.51 14.86 8.22
CA VAL A 67 21.42 13.91 7.98
C VAL A 67 21.64 12.71 8.88
N TYR A 68 20.62 12.36 9.64
CA TYR A 68 20.61 11.16 10.46
C TYR A 68 19.47 10.27 10.02
N TRP A 69 19.79 9.01 9.77
CA TRP A 69 18.83 7.93 9.81
C TRP A 69 19.00 7.20 11.14
N GLN A 70 17.89 7.03 11.85
CA GLN A 70 17.86 6.41 13.16
C GLN A 70 16.73 5.39 13.24
N ILE A 71 16.88 4.37 14.07
CA ILE A 71 15.74 3.59 14.54
C ILE A 71 14.90 4.52 15.43
N ALA A 72 13.58 4.50 15.23
CA ALA A 72 12.65 5.36 15.96
C ALA A 72 12.36 4.85 17.38
N ASP A 73 12.58 3.55 17.64
CA ASP A 73 12.44 2.95 18.96
C ASP A 73 13.58 3.38 19.89
N ASP A 74 13.22 4.00 21.02
CA ASP A 74 14.15 4.52 22.01
C ASP A 74 14.73 3.42 22.94
N GLN A 75 14.28 2.17 22.82
CA GLN A 75 14.80 1.04 23.63
C GLN A 75 16.10 0.43 23.07
N GLU A 76 16.49 0.78 21.84
CA GLU A 76 17.72 0.28 21.23
C GLU A 76 18.96 0.89 21.89
N GLU A 77 19.92 0.05 22.26
CA GLU A 77 21.21 0.50 22.81
C GLU A 77 21.96 1.40 21.82
N CYS A 78 21.80 1.13 20.51
CA CYS A 78 22.32 1.95 19.45
C CYS A 78 21.26 2.12 18.35
N SER A 79 20.85 3.36 18.10
CA SER A 79 19.80 3.68 17.13
C SER A 79 20.30 4.30 15.82
N VAL A 80 21.58 4.71 15.71
CA VAL A 80 22.10 5.39 14.50
C VAL A 80 22.34 4.42 13.34
N VAL A 81 21.51 4.55 12.30
CA VAL A 81 21.53 3.69 11.11
C VAL A 81 22.45 4.23 10.03
N HIS A 82 22.50 5.55 9.85
CA HIS A 82 23.43 6.22 8.94
C HIS A 82 23.56 7.69 9.36
N ALA A 83 24.75 8.26 9.20
CA ALA A 83 25.01 9.67 9.53
C ALA A 83 25.82 10.33 8.42
N LEU A 84 25.33 11.48 7.95
CA LEU A 84 26.04 12.41 7.06
C LEU A 84 26.27 13.69 7.84
N ILE A 85 27.52 14.13 8.02
CA ILE A 85 27.85 15.34 8.78
C ILE A 85 28.71 16.27 7.91
N SER A 86 28.25 17.50 7.72
CA SER A 86 28.91 18.50 6.88
C SER A 86 29.18 18.01 5.46
N GLY A 87 28.26 17.19 4.93
CA GLY A 87 28.33 16.65 3.58
C GLY A 87 29.29 15.47 3.41
N GLN A 88 29.69 14.80 4.49
CA GLN A 88 30.51 13.59 4.46
C GLN A 88 29.89 12.49 5.31
N ASP A 89 29.97 11.25 4.85
CA ASP A 89 29.50 10.09 5.62
C ASP A 89 30.34 9.97 6.90
N ASN A 90 29.66 9.70 8.01
CA ASN A 90 30.28 9.51 9.31
C ASN A 90 29.97 8.11 9.85
N GLU A 91 30.88 7.17 9.62
CA GLU A 91 30.76 5.80 10.11
C GLU A 91 31.06 5.65 11.61
N SER A 92 31.64 6.65 12.28
CA SER A 92 32.02 6.50 13.69
C SER A 92 30.81 6.44 14.62
N GLU A 93 29.74 7.15 14.28
CA GLU A 93 28.49 7.20 15.05
C GLU A 93 27.53 6.06 14.70
N GLN A 94 27.80 5.33 13.62
CA GLN A 94 26.90 4.30 13.10
C GLN A 94 26.96 2.99 13.90
N CYS A 95 25.81 2.40 14.19
CA CYS A 95 25.73 1.11 14.85
C CYS A 95 26.36 0.01 13.99
N ILE A 96 27.06 -0.92 14.66
CA ILE A 96 27.86 -1.96 13.99
C ILE A 96 27.04 -2.80 13.00
N HIS A 97 25.76 -3.07 13.29
CA HIS A 97 24.86 -3.85 12.44
C HIS A 97 24.54 -3.19 11.08
N PHE A 98 24.71 -1.86 10.97
CA PHE A 98 24.42 -1.10 9.75
C PHE A 98 25.68 -0.68 8.97
N LYS A 99 26.87 -0.78 9.58
CA LYS A 99 28.14 -0.41 8.92
C LYS A 99 28.33 -1.22 7.63
N ASN A 100 28.81 -0.55 6.57
CA ASN A 100 28.96 -1.10 5.22
C ASN A 100 27.67 -1.63 4.56
N ARG A 101 26.50 -1.44 5.18
CA ARG A 101 25.20 -1.86 4.64
C ARG A 101 24.30 -0.70 4.27
N THR A 102 24.69 0.54 4.55
CA THR A 102 23.85 1.71 4.28
C THR A 102 24.55 2.75 3.44
N GLN A 103 23.81 3.37 2.51
CA GLN A 103 24.35 4.38 1.59
C GLN A 103 23.27 5.42 1.26
N LEU A 104 23.66 6.69 1.19
CA LEU A 104 22.83 7.76 0.62
C LEU A 104 23.12 7.93 -0.88
N PHE A 105 22.15 8.48 -1.62
CA PHE A 105 22.32 8.80 -3.05
C PHE A 105 22.96 10.18 -3.22
N TRP A 106 24.28 10.22 -3.28
CA TRP A 106 25.09 11.46 -3.36
C TRP A 106 24.64 12.46 -4.43
N ASP A 107 24.29 11.96 -5.62
CA ASP A 107 23.81 12.74 -6.76
C ASP A 107 22.45 13.44 -6.52
N ARG A 108 21.74 13.07 -5.45
CA ARG A 108 20.38 13.52 -5.16
C ARG A 108 20.26 14.36 -3.89
N LEU A 109 21.31 14.41 -3.07
CA LEU A 109 21.32 15.12 -1.79
C LEU A 109 21.04 16.62 -1.94
N GLU A 110 21.66 17.29 -2.91
CA GLU A 110 21.43 18.73 -3.16
C GLU A 110 20.02 19.03 -3.67
N ASN A 111 19.34 18.02 -4.24
CA ASN A 111 17.95 18.10 -4.67
C ASN A 111 16.95 17.77 -3.53
N GLY A 112 17.45 17.51 -2.32
CA GLY A 112 16.66 17.22 -1.13
C GLY A 112 16.19 15.77 -1.02
N ASP A 113 16.74 14.86 -1.82
CA ASP A 113 16.49 13.42 -1.66
C ASP A 113 17.55 12.81 -0.73
N PHE A 114 17.13 12.50 0.49
CA PHE A 114 17.92 11.91 1.56
C PHE A 114 17.57 10.44 1.77
N SER A 115 17.03 9.79 0.74
CA SER A 115 16.66 8.38 0.80
C SER A 115 17.87 7.49 1.08
N LEU A 116 17.68 6.49 1.93
CA LEU A 116 18.72 5.54 2.36
C LEU A 116 18.56 4.21 1.63
N LEU A 117 19.63 3.71 1.02
CA LEU A 117 19.74 2.33 0.58
C LEU A 117 20.25 1.48 1.75
N LEU A 118 19.49 0.45 2.14
CA LEU A 118 19.87 -0.58 3.10
C LEU A 118 20.09 -1.89 2.34
N LEU A 119 21.27 -2.49 2.50
CA LEU A 119 21.70 -3.67 1.76
C LEU A 119 21.44 -4.98 2.53
N ASN A 120 21.06 -6.02 1.79
CA ASN A 120 20.88 -7.39 2.29
C ASN A 120 19.99 -7.42 3.55
N VAL A 121 18.72 -7.06 3.40
CA VAL A 121 17.78 -6.89 4.50
C VAL A 121 17.54 -8.21 5.24
N SER A 122 17.68 -8.19 6.56
CA SER A 122 17.45 -9.33 7.45
C SER A 122 16.29 -9.07 8.40
N GLN A 123 15.87 -10.11 9.13
CA GLN A 123 14.74 -10.02 10.05
C GLN A 123 14.94 -8.97 11.16
N SER A 124 16.19 -8.76 11.59
CA SER A 124 16.62 -7.73 12.54
C SER A 124 16.51 -6.30 12.02
N ASP A 125 16.24 -6.09 10.73
CA ASP A 125 16.05 -4.75 10.17
C ASP A 125 14.57 -4.31 10.18
N LYS A 126 13.65 -5.14 10.73
CA LYS A 126 12.22 -4.81 10.83
C LYS A 126 11.97 -3.73 11.89
N HIS A 127 12.23 -2.48 11.52
CA HIS A 127 12.12 -1.33 12.41
C HIS A 127 11.31 -0.20 11.76
N THR A 128 10.83 0.71 12.60
CA THR A 128 10.47 2.06 12.16
C THR A 128 11.72 2.91 12.15
N TYR A 129 12.00 3.53 11.02
CA TYR A 129 13.16 4.38 10.78
C TYR A 129 12.75 5.84 10.75
N LYS A 130 13.58 6.70 11.31
CA LYS A 130 13.41 8.15 11.38
C LYS A 130 14.53 8.83 10.61
N CYS A 131 14.17 9.61 9.60
CA CYS A 131 15.05 10.51 8.87
C CYS A 131 14.99 11.89 9.52
N VAL A 132 16.14 12.45 9.90
CA VAL A 132 16.27 13.79 10.47
C VAL A 132 17.27 14.58 9.65
N VAL A 133 16.82 15.67 9.03
CA VAL A 133 17.67 16.57 8.25
C VAL A 133 17.80 17.88 9.01
N MET A 134 19.04 18.25 9.30
CA MET A 134 19.39 19.52 9.92
C MET A 134 20.26 20.34 8.97
N GLN A 135 20.08 21.65 9.03
CA GLN A 135 20.86 22.61 8.26
C GLN A 135 21.48 23.64 9.19
N LYS A 136 22.76 23.88 9.01
CA LYS A 136 23.51 24.95 9.68
C LYS A 136 23.37 26.22 8.86
N THR A 137 22.72 27.22 9.44
CA THR A 137 22.78 28.61 8.96
C THR A 137 23.58 29.42 9.98
N GLU A 138 22.92 30.28 10.76
CA GLU A 138 23.49 30.92 11.94
C GLU A 138 23.59 29.94 13.12
N TYR A 139 22.55 29.11 13.28
CA TYR A 139 22.48 27.98 14.21
C TYR A 139 22.04 26.71 13.47
N THR A 140 22.21 25.56 14.12
CA THR A 140 21.74 24.29 13.55
C THR A 140 20.26 24.13 13.83
N LYS A 141 19.45 24.00 12.78
CA LYS A 141 18.00 23.77 12.90
C LYS A 141 17.59 22.51 12.13
N MET A 142 16.60 21.79 12.65
CA MET A 142 15.93 20.72 11.92
C MET A 142 15.06 21.34 10.82
N VAL A 143 15.26 20.92 9.58
CA VAL A 143 14.53 21.42 8.41
C VAL A 143 13.57 20.37 7.83
N HIS A 144 13.79 19.09 8.13
CA HIS A 144 12.92 18.01 7.72
C HIS A 144 13.00 16.83 8.69
N GLN A 145 11.87 16.16 8.90
CA GLN A 145 11.77 14.88 9.59
C GLN A 145 10.75 14.02 8.84
N ALA A 146 11.05 12.73 8.71
CA ALA A 146 10.14 11.75 8.14
C ALA A 146 10.33 10.39 8.84
N GLU A 147 9.27 9.60 8.91
CA GLU A 147 9.31 8.24 9.43
C GLU A 147 8.91 7.23 8.35
N VAL A 148 9.57 6.07 8.36
CA VAL A 148 9.38 4.99 7.40
C VAL A 148 9.36 3.67 8.13
N VAL A 149 8.29 2.90 7.98
CA VAL A 149 8.18 1.56 8.53
C VAL A 149 8.72 0.56 7.51
N LEU A 150 9.76 -0.19 7.86
CA LEU A 150 10.25 -1.30 7.02
C LEU A 150 9.50 -2.58 7.39
N SER A 151 8.64 -3.02 6.49
CA SER A 151 7.93 -4.29 6.57
C SER A 151 8.66 -5.36 5.74
N LEU A 152 8.78 -6.56 6.29
CA LEU A 152 9.52 -7.65 5.67
C LEU A 152 8.59 -8.77 5.22
N ALA A 153 8.95 -9.42 4.11
CA ALA A 153 8.26 -10.61 3.63
C ALA A 153 9.22 -11.60 2.95
N ALA A 154 8.78 -12.83 2.78
CA ALA A 154 9.41 -13.84 1.95
C ALA A 154 8.33 -14.58 1.18
N SER A 155 8.55 -14.77 -0.12
CA SER A 155 7.65 -15.55 -0.97
C SER A 155 7.65 -17.00 -0.50
N TYR A 156 6.45 -17.58 -0.40
CA TYR A 156 6.31 -19.00 -0.13
C TYR A 156 6.81 -19.82 -1.32
N SER A 157 7.26 -21.05 -1.08
CA SER A 157 7.50 -21.99 -2.17
C SER A 157 6.18 -22.36 -2.86
N LYS A 158 6.23 -22.62 -4.18
CA LYS A 158 5.04 -23.04 -4.94
C LYS A 158 4.40 -24.25 -4.25
N PRO A 159 3.09 -24.20 -3.91
CA PRO A 159 2.44 -25.29 -3.20
C PRO A 159 2.58 -26.62 -3.94
N ILE A 160 2.81 -27.69 -3.19
CA ILE A 160 2.87 -29.05 -3.69
C ILE A 160 1.59 -29.74 -3.24
N LEU A 161 0.72 -30.02 -4.21
CA LEU A 161 -0.54 -30.72 -4.00
C LEU A 161 -0.36 -32.23 -4.24
N SER A 162 -0.71 -33.05 -3.27
CA SER A 162 -0.66 -34.52 -3.33
C SER A 162 -2.05 -35.12 -3.08
N GLY A 163 -2.32 -36.26 -3.72
CA GLY A 163 -3.62 -36.96 -3.67
C GLY A 163 -4.30 -37.05 -5.05
N PRO A 164 -5.52 -37.59 -5.11
CA PRO A 164 -6.32 -38.10 -4.01
C PRO A 164 -5.76 -39.41 -3.43
N ILE A 165 -5.63 -39.49 -2.11
CA ILE A 165 -5.32 -40.73 -1.37
C ILE A 165 -6.64 -41.33 -0.88
N ARG A 166 -6.89 -42.61 -1.20
CA ARG A 166 -8.06 -43.36 -0.72
C ARG A 166 -7.71 -44.06 0.59
N ASN A 167 -8.50 -43.85 1.64
CA ASN A 167 -8.36 -44.61 2.89
C ASN A 167 -9.20 -45.88 2.79
N SER A 168 -8.61 -47.05 2.99
CA SER A 168 -9.30 -48.35 2.89
C SER A 168 -10.44 -48.52 3.90
N ASP A 169 -10.41 -47.74 4.98
CA ASP A 169 -11.24 -47.95 6.17
C ASP A 169 -12.46 -47.01 6.22
N SER A 170 -12.62 -46.09 5.26
CA SER A 170 -13.77 -45.18 5.21
C SER A 170 -14.95 -45.80 4.47
N THR A 171 -16.09 -45.94 5.15
CA THR A 171 -17.39 -46.25 4.55
C THR A 171 -17.87 -45.04 3.74
N GLY A 172 -17.48 -45.00 2.47
CA GLY A 172 -17.76 -43.92 1.54
C GLY A 172 -16.48 -43.55 0.78
N GLU A 173 -16.63 -43.16 -0.49
CA GLU A 173 -15.53 -42.80 -1.39
C GLU A 173 -14.81 -41.48 -0.96
N GLU A 174 -14.50 -41.31 0.33
CA GLU A 174 -13.75 -40.18 0.85
C GLU A 174 -12.29 -40.28 0.40
N VAL A 175 -11.78 -39.18 -0.14
CA VAL A 175 -10.40 -39.03 -0.57
C VAL A 175 -9.75 -37.88 0.18
N THR A 176 -8.46 -38.04 0.45
CA THR A 176 -7.65 -37.03 1.14
C THR A 176 -6.67 -36.37 0.16
N PHE A 177 -6.63 -35.05 0.18
CA PHE A 177 -5.58 -34.25 -0.44
C PHE A 177 -4.67 -33.67 0.64
N SER A 178 -3.40 -33.47 0.30
CA SER A 178 -2.46 -32.75 1.16
C SER A 178 -1.73 -31.68 0.36
N CYS A 179 -1.53 -30.52 0.98
CA CYS A 179 -0.88 -29.38 0.40
C CYS A 179 0.29 -28.95 1.29
N ARG A 180 1.46 -28.78 0.68
CA ARG A 180 2.70 -28.35 1.36
C ARG A 180 3.28 -27.12 0.69
N SER A 181 3.69 -26.14 1.47
CA SER A 181 4.43 -24.95 1.02
C SER A 181 5.33 -24.50 2.17
N GLY A 182 6.42 -23.79 1.90
CA GLY A 182 7.39 -23.47 2.95
C GLY A 182 8.26 -22.26 2.68
N ASN A 183 9.05 -21.93 3.70
CA ASN A 183 10.07 -20.87 3.73
C ASN A 183 9.50 -19.47 3.41
N GLY A 184 8.24 -19.21 3.78
CA GLY A 184 7.59 -17.92 3.56
C GLY A 184 7.48 -17.09 4.84
N TYR A 185 7.30 -15.77 4.69
CA TYR A 185 7.08 -14.85 5.80
C TYR A 185 6.20 -13.67 5.34
N PRO A 186 5.27 -13.15 6.15
CA PRO A 186 4.85 -13.62 7.48
C PRO A 186 3.94 -14.86 7.37
N GLU A 187 3.27 -15.24 8.46
CA GLU A 187 2.24 -16.27 8.49
C GLU A 187 1.20 -16.09 7.34
N PRO A 188 0.86 -17.15 6.57
CA PRO A 188 0.05 -17.02 5.36
C PRO A 188 -1.43 -17.29 5.62
N ASN A 189 -2.28 -16.94 4.65
CA ASN A 189 -3.62 -17.54 4.59
C ASN A 189 -3.61 -18.71 3.61
N VAL A 190 -4.35 -19.77 3.95
CA VAL A 190 -4.41 -21.01 3.16
C VAL A 190 -5.85 -21.30 2.79
N TYR A 191 -6.09 -21.51 1.51
CA TYR A 191 -7.43 -21.72 0.96
C TYR A 191 -7.48 -23.02 0.16
N TRP A 192 -8.55 -23.77 0.35
CA TRP A 192 -8.94 -24.85 -0.55
C TRP A 192 -10.11 -24.38 -1.39
N ILE A 193 -10.04 -24.58 -2.70
CA ILE A 193 -11.06 -24.11 -3.65
C ILE A 193 -11.47 -25.28 -4.54
N ASN A 194 -12.78 -25.51 -4.64
CA ASN A 194 -13.33 -26.37 -5.68
C ASN A 194 -13.43 -25.56 -6.96
N LYS A 195 -12.60 -25.84 -7.96
CA LYS A 195 -12.58 -25.08 -9.23
C LYS A 195 -13.79 -25.38 -10.12
N THR A 196 -14.60 -26.37 -9.78
CA THR A 196 -15.83 -26.70 -10.52
C THR A 196 -16.90 -25.62 -10.35
N ASP A 197 -17.01 -25.07 -9.14
CA ASP A 197 -18.02 -24.07 -8.76
C ASP A 197 -17.41 -22.82 -8.09
N ASN A 198 -16.08 -22.75 -7.99
CA ASN A 198 -15.31 -21.74 -7.27
C ASN A 198 -15.70 -21.59 -5.79
N SER A 199 -16.25 -22.64 -5.16
CA SER A 199 -16.56 -22.62 -3.74
C SER A 199 -15.31 -22.82 -2.88
N HIS A 200 -15.28 -22.13 -1.73
CA HIS A 200 -14.26 -22.34 -0.71
C HIS A 200 -14.58 -23.60 0.10
N LEU A 201 -13.57 -24.44 0.29
CA LEU A 201 -13.65 -25.65 1.09
C LEU A 201 -12.93 -25.45 2.42
N HIS A 202 -13.46 -26.07 3.48
CA HIS A 202 -12.83 -26.02 4.79
C HIS A 202 -11.73 -27.08 4.89
N PRO A 203 -10.49 -26.73 5.30
CA PRO A 203 -9.45 -27.71 5.53
C PRO A 203 -9.85 -28.66 6.67
N SER A 204 -9.55 -29.95 6.52
CA SER A 204 -9.71 -30.93 7.60
C SER A 204 -8.60 -30.79 8.65
N GLU A 205 -7.41 -30.38 8.22
CA GLU A 205 -6.30 -30.03 9.08
C GLU A 205 -5.52 -28.87 8.45
N LEU A 206 -5.05 -27.94 9.28
CA LEU A 206 -4.14 -26.89 8.88
C LEU A 206 -3.08 -26.74 9.97
N LYS A 207 -1.82 -26.94 9.59
CA LYS A 207 -0.66 -26.76 10.45
C LYS A 207 0.27 -25.75 9.81
N ILE A 208 0.49 -24.65 10.51
CA ILE A 208 1.49 -23.64 10.16
C ILE A 208 2.62 -23.80 11.18
N THR A 209 3.83 -24.06 10.70
CA THR A 209 5.00 -24.37 11.53
C THR A 209 6.03 -23.25 11.39
N PRO A 210 6.36 -22.51 12.46
CA PRO A 210 7.46 -21.55 12.46
C PRO A 210 8.82 -22.27 12.48
N HIS A 211 9.83 -21.64 11.91
CA HIS A 211 11.23 -22.10 11.91
C HIS A 211 12.13 -21.14 12.67
N ASP A 212 13.33 -21.59 13.01
CA ASP A 212 14.32 -20.79 13.76
C ASP A 212 14.86 -19.59 12.96
N ASP A 213 14.81 -19.65 11.63
CA ASP A 213 15.11 -18.51 10.75
C ASP A 213 13.96 -17.49 10.66
N GLY A 214 12.89 -17.75 11.42
CA GLY A 214 11.70 -16.94 11.51
C GLY A 214 10.74 -17.04 10.32
N THR A 215 10.97 -17.96 9.38
CA THR A 215 10.02 -18.27 8.29
C THR A 215 8.97 -19.30 8.72
N TYR A 216 7.97 -19.54 7.87
CA TYR A 216 6.87 -20.46 8.13
C TYR A 216 6.75 -21.52 7.02
N SER A 217 6.35 -22.72 7.43
CA SER A 217 5.88 -23.78 6.54
C SER A 217 4.42 -24.16 6.79
N VAL A 218 3.72 -24.43 5.70
CA VAL A 218 2.31 -24.81 5.65
C VAL A 218 2.19 -26.29 5.33
N PHE A 219 1.39 -26.99 6.13
CA PHE A 219 0.85 -28.29 5.80
C PHE A 219 -0.66 -28.27 6.02
N SER A 220 -1.45 -28.55 4.99
CA SER A 220 -2.91 -28.64 5.11
C SER A 220 -3.43 -29.91 4.46
N THR A 221 -4.47 -30.48 5.05
CA THR A 221 -5.19 -31.63 4.49
C THR A 221 -6.65 -31.29 4.24
N LEU A 222 -7.21 -31.89 3.19
CA LEU A 222 -8.61 -31.75 2.80
C LEU A 222 -9.18 -33.15 2.57
N LYS A 223 -10.24 -33.49 3.31
CA LYS A 223 -11.04 -34.70 3.11
C LYS A 223 -12.36 -34.33 2.43
N VAL A 224 -12.62 -34.94 1.27
CA VAL A 224 -13.83 -34.71 0.48
C VAL A 224 -14.30 -36.01 -0.15
N LYS A 225 -15.59 -36.10 -0.48
CA LYS A 225 -16.13 -37.23 -1.25
C LYS A 225 -15.63 -37.15 -2.69
N ALA A 226 -15.14 -38.25 -3.24
CA ALA A 226 -14.66 -38.31 -4.62
C ALA A 226 -15.80 -38.04 -5.62
N THR A 227 -15.49 -37.29 -6.67
CA THR A 227 -16.39 -37.06 -7.81
C THR A 227 -15.62 -37.27 -9.12
N SER A 228 -16.33 -37.64 -10.19
CA SER A 228 -15.71 -38.00 -11.49
C SER A 228 -15.10 -36.82 -12.25
N ASN A 229 -15.43 -35.59 -11.87
CA ASN A 229 -14.95 -34.34 -12.46
C ASN A 229 -14.32 -33.40 -11.42
N MET A 230 -13.86 -33.94 -10.30
CA MET A 230 -13.29 -33.15 -9.20
C MET A 230 -12.10 -32.30 -9.68
N GLN A 231 -12.14 -31.01 -9.35
CA GLN A 231 -11.03 -30.08 -9.56
C GLN A 231 -10.76 -29.32 -8.27
N ILE A 232 -9.61 -29.59 -7.65
CA ILE A 232 -9.23 -29.01 -6.36
C ILE A 232 -8.04 -28.10 -6.54
N GLU A 233 -8.08 -26.93 -5.91
CA GLU A 233 -6.96 -26.01 -5.83
C GLU A 233 -6.61 -25.76 -4.36
N CYS A 234 -5.32 -25.83 -4.04
CA CYS A 234 -4.77 -25.29 -2.81
C CYS A 234 -4.07 -23.98 -3.13
N SER A 235 -4.40 -22.92 -2.40
CA SER A 235 -3.81 -21.59 -2.55
C SER A 235 -3.20 -21.11 -1.24
N VAL A 236 -1.99 -20.58 -1.30
CA VAL A 236 -1.25 -19.96 -0.19
C VAL A 236 -1.06 -18.49 -0.51
N GLU A 237 -1.61 -17.62 0.33
CA GLU A 237 -1.58 -16.16 0.18
C GLU A 237 -0.55 -15.54 1.12
N ASN A 238 0.33 -14.71 0.56
CA ASN A 238 1.12 -13.73 1.28
C ASN A 238 0.50 -12.34 1.11
N LYS A 239 -0.22 -11.87 2.13
CA LYS A 239 -0.91 -10.57 2.14
C LYS A 239 0.04 -9.39 1.95
N ILE A 240 1.24 -9.44 2.53
CA ILE A 240 2.20 -8.34 2.48
C ILE A 240 2.77 -8.18 1.07
N LEU A 241 3.04 -9.30 0.39
CA LEU A 241 3.52 -9.29 -1.00
C LEU A 241 2.38 -9.20 -2.04
N GLN A 242 1.12 -9.27 -1.61
CA GLN A 242 -0.04 -9.42 -2.50
C GLN A 242 0.15 -10.61 -3.48
N GLU A 243 0.75 -11.69 -2.99
CA GLU A 243 1.14 -12.86 -3.77
C GLU A 243 0.27 -14.05 -3.41
N ASN A 244 -0.37 -14.66 -4.42
CA ASN A 244 -1.19 -15.85 -4.28
C ASN A 244 -0.60 -16.98 -5.12
N LEU A 245 -0.01 -17.97 -4.46
CA LEU A 245 0.54 -19.15 -5.12
C LEU A 245 -0.42 -20.32 -4.98
N SER A 246 -0.72 -20.99 -6.09
CA SER A 246 -1.65 -22.12 -6.09
C SER A 246 -1.10 -23.35 -6.79
N ALA A 247 -1.65 -24.50 -6.41
CA ALA A 247 -1.50 -25.77 -7.08
C ALA A 247 -2.86 -26.42 -7.28
N ASN A 248 -3.07 -27.00 -8.45
CA ASN A 248 -4.35 -27.56 -8.85
C ASN A 248 -4.23 -29.06 -9.18
N TYR A 249 -5.32 -29.75 -8.91
CA TYR A 249 -5.56 -31.13 -9.29
C TYR A 249 -6.78 -31.16 -10.20
N THR A 250 -6.68 -31.90 -11.30
CA THR A 250 -7.81 -32.18 -12.19
C THR A 250 -7.92 -33.68 -12.38
N GLN A 251 -9.10 -34.24 -12.10
CA GLN A 251 -9.37 -35.64 -12.37
C GLN A 251 -9.37 -35.86 -13.90
N GLN A 252 -8.38 -36.58 -14.43
CA GLN A 252 -8.42 -37.00 -15.83
C GLN A 252 -9.42 -38.15 -16.01
N LYS A 253 -10.38 -38.01 -16.93
CA LYS A 253 -11.14 -39.15 -17.44
C LYS A 253 -10.19 -40.06 -18.21
N GLN A 254 -10.13 -41.33 -17.82
CA GLN A 254 -9.38 -42.35 -18.55
C GLN A 254 -10.12 -42.64 -19.87
N ASN A 255 -9.79 -41.91 -20.94
CA ASN A 255 -10.30 -42.17 -22.29
C ASN A 255 -9.36 -43.15 -22.99
N ASN A 256 -9.78 -44.42 -23.10
CA ASN A 256 -9.29 -45.28 -24.17
C ASN A 256 -9.89 -44.79 -25.50
N SER A 257 -9.04 -44.74 -26.52
CA SER A 257 -9.30 -44.50 -27.95
C SER A 257 -9.42 -43.05 -28.46
N SER A 258 -8.38 -42.72 -29.25
CA SER A 258 -8.37 -41.97 -30.52
C SER A 258 -8.92 -40.54 -30.56
N SER A 259 -7.98 -39.60 -30.61
CA SER A 259 -8.14 -38.24 -31.12
C SER A 259 -8.60 -38.24 -32.59
N ILE A 260 -9.79 -37.71 -32.85
CA ILE A 260 -10.09 -37.04 -34.12
C ILE A 260 -10.71 -35.69 -33.76
N GLU A 261 -9.91 -34.66 -34.02
CA GLU A 261 -10.26 -33.24 -33.97
C GLU A 261 -11.24 -32.92 -35.11
N SER A 262 -12.36 -32.27 -34.81
CA SER A 262 -13.13 -31.57 -35.85
C SER A 262 -13.73 -30.28 -35.31
N HIS A 263 -13.16 -29.18 -35.79
CA HIS A 263 -13.74 -27.84 -35.72
C HIS A 263 -15.14 -27.84 -36.36
N LYS A 264 -16.14 -27.31 -35.64
CA LYS A 264 -17.33 -26.71 -36.24
C LYS A 264 -17.61 -25.37 -35.56
N ASN A 265 -17.47 -24.30 -36.32
CA ASN A 265 -18.16 -23.04 -36.06
C ASN A 265 -19.61 -23.19 -36.52
N LEU A 266 -20.56 -22.69 -35.72
CA LEU A 266 -21.86 -22.27 -36.25
C LEU A 266 -22.33 -21.01 -35.53
N GLU A 267 -22.52 -19.98 -36.35
CA GLU A 267 -23.21 -18.73 -36.06
C GLU A 267 -24.70 -18.98 -35.77
N LYS A 268 -25.27 -18.28 -34.78
CA LYS A 268 -26.67 -17.83 -34.87
C LYS A 268 -26.92 -16.56 -34.07
N ASN A 269 -27.38 -15.56 -34.81
CA ASN A 269 -27.93 -14.29 -34.35
C ASN A 269 -29.24 -14.46 -33.56
N GLY A 270 -29.44 -13.60 -32.56
CA GLY A 270 -30.72 -13.35 -31.90
C GLY A 270 -30.71 -12.00 -31.18
N ARG A 271 -31.36 -10.98 -31.77
CA ARG A 271 -31.62 -9.66 -31.17
C ARG A 271 -32.86 -9.74 -30.27
N GLY A 272 -32.80 -9.07 -29.12
CA GLY A 272 -33.96 -8.70 -28.30
C GLY A 272 -33.51 -7.76 -27.16
N ALA A 273 -34.01 -6.52 -27.17
CA ALA A 273 -33.66 -5.38 -26.32
C ALA A 273 -34.02 -5.62 -24.83
N GLN A 274 -33.47 -4.93 -23.82
CA GLN A 274 -33.51 -3.48 -23.58
C GLN A 274 -32.42 -3.07 -22.56
N ALA A 275 -31.74 -1.95 -22.79
CA ALA A 275 -30.85 -1.31 -21.80
C ALA A 275 -31.23 0.16 -21.65
N ALA A 276 -32.08 0.46 -20.67
CA ALA A 276 -32.32 1.81 -20.18
C ALA A 276 -31.56 1.97 -18.86
N GLY A 277 -30.46 2.73 -18.86
CA GLY A 277 -29.73 3.00 -17.62
C GLY A 277 -28.28 3.49 -17.68
N ILE A 278 -27.70 3.77 -18.85
CA ILE A 278 -26.29 4.22 -18.93
C ILE A 278 -26.12 5.60 -19.56
N ILE A 279 -27.11 6.07 -20.33
CA ILE A 279 -27.02 7.37 -21.03
C ILE A 279 -27.15 8.56 -20.05
N SER A 280 -27.87 8.41 -18.92
CA SER A 280 -28.03 9.54 -17.99
C SER A 280 -26.74 9.88 -17.24
N VAL A 281 -25.91 8.89 -16.91
CA VAL A 281 -24.67 9.09 -16.14
C VAL A 281 -23.59 9.75 -17.00
N VAL A 282 -23.46 9.35 -18.27
CA VAL A 282 -22.48 9.96 -19.20
C VAL A 282 -22.86 11.42 -19.49
N ILE A 283 -24.15 11.72 -19.64
CA ILE A 283 -24.62 13.10 -19.80
C ILE A 283 -24.38 13.92 -18.52
N LEU A 284 -24.60 13.34 -17.33
CA LEU A 284 -24.35 14.02 -16.06
C LEU A 284 -22.85 14.36 -15.87
N ILE A 285 -21.96 13.42 -16.19
CA ILE A 285 -20.50 13.62 -16.12
C ILE A 285 -20.06 14.68 -17.12
N GLY A 286 -20.60 14.65 -18.35
CA GLY A 286 -20.35 15.67 -19.37
C GLY A 286 -20.78 17.06 -18.91
N LEU A 287 -21.98 17.18 -18.33
CA LEU A 287 -22.48 18.46 -17.80
C LEU A 287 -21.62 18.96 -16.63
N LEU A 288 -21.20 18.10 -15.71
CA LEU A 288 -20.31 18.48 -14.60
C LEU A 288 -18.92 18.91 -15.09
N ALA A 289 -18.36 18.25 -16.10
CA ALA A 289 -17.10 18.63 -16.71
C ALA A 289 -17.18 20.00 -17.41
N VAL A 290 -18.30 20.29 -18.09
CA VAL A 290 -18.55 21.59 -18.70
C VAL A 290 -18.74 22.67 -17.65
N LEU A 291 -19.49 22.39 -16.57
CA LEU A 291 -19.75 23.35 -15.49
C LEU A 291 -18.48 23.67 -14.71
N THR A 292 -17.63 22.68 -14.44
CA THR A 292 -16.31 22.88 -13.81
C THR A 292 -15.35 23.65 -14.72
N CYS A 293 -15.31 23.36 -16.02
CA CYS A 293 -14.54 24.15 -16.99
C CYS A 293 -15.04 25.60 -17.08
N TRP A 294 -16.35 25.82 -17.09
CA TRP A 294 -16.96 27.14 -17.13
C TRP A 294 -16.67 27.94 -15.86
N LEU A 295 -16.75 27.30 -14.67
CA LEU A 295 -16.38 27.92 -13.40
C LEU A 295 -14.88 28.25 -13.32
N ARG A 296 -14.00 27.36 -13.83
CA ARG A 296 -12.56 27.65 -13.94
C ARG A 296 -12.29 28.83 -14.87
N ARG A 297 -12.97 28.90 -16.01
CA ARG A 297 -12.85 30.00 -16.98
C ARG A 297 -13.37 31.32 -16.40
N ARG A 298 -14.48 31.29 -15.63
CA ARG A 298 -15.07 32.46 -14.95
C ARG A 298 -14.23 32.94 -13.76
N ARG A 299 -13.50 32.05 -13.08
CA ARG A 299 -12.48 32.42 -12.07
C ARG A 299 -11.26 33.07 -12.72
N SER A 300 -10.79 32.53 -13.85
CA SER A 300 -9.68 33.12 -14.60
C SER A 300 -10.02 34.52 -15.14
N SER A 301 -11.24 34.75 -15.63
CA SER A 301 -11.68 36.08 -16.06
C SER A 301 -11.90 37.09 -14.92
N LYS A 302 -12.03 36.63 -13.66
CA LYS A 302 -12.09 37.51 -12.47
C LYS A 302 -10.72 37.87 -11.90
N LEU A 303 -9.66 37.13 -12.25
CA LEU A 303 -8.29 37.43 -11.79
C LEU A 303 -7.56 38.45 -12.68
N VAL A 304 -8.07 38.77 -13.86
CA VAL A 304 -7.48 39.72 -14.82
C VAL A 304 -8.00 41.16 -14.63
N SER A 305 -8.94 41.41 -13.70
CA SER A 305 -9.53 42.74 -13.49
C SER A 305 -8.92 43.59 -12.36
N TYR A 306 -7.73 43.22 -11.84
CA TYR A 306 -7.02 44.01 -10.80
C TYR A 306 -5.56 44.36 -11.17
N THR A 307 -5.23 44.40 -12.45
CA THR A 307 -4.00 45.04 -12.92
C THR A 307 -4.26 45.76 -14.24
N GLY A 308 -4.52 47.06 -14.18
CA GLY A 308 -4.59 47.92 -15.36
C GLY A 308 -5.53 49.10 -15.20
N ASN A 309 -5.01 50.20 -14.65
CA ASN A 309 -5.06 51.56 -15.23
C ASN A 309 -4.82 52.61 -14.15
N GLU A 310 -3.64 53.22 -14.15
CA GLU A 310 -3.52 54.69 -14.26
C GLU A 310 -2.07 55.04 -14.61
N ALA A 311 -1.92 55.59 -15.81
CA ALA A 311 -0.75 56.32 -16.25
C ALA A 311 -1.10 57.81 -16.29
N LEU A 312 -0.07 58.63 -16.07
CA LEU A 312 0.09 60.06 -16.37
C LEU A 312 -0.49 61.06 -15.37
N TYR A 313 0.40 61.80 -14.70
CA TYR A 313 0.55 63.26 -14.86
C TYR A 313 1.97 63.69 -14.42
N LEU A 314 2.73 64.26 -15.37
CA LEU A 314 3.80 65.26 -15.13
C LEU A 314 3.10 66.61 -14.84
N PRO A 315 3.67 67.51 -14.01
CA PRO A 315 4.55 68.54 -14.58
C PRO A 315 5.71 69.02 -13.69
N ASP A 316 6.75 69.46 -14.39
CA ASP A 316 7.63 70.64 -14.20
C ASP A 316 8.16 71.12 -12.83
N GLN A 317 9.47 71.43 -12.90
CA GLN A 317 10.22 72.53 -12.31
C GLN A 317 10.27 72.71 -10.78
N MET A 318 11.44 72.42 -10.18
CA MET A 318 12.50 73.38 -9.79
C MET A 318 13.44 72.74 -8.77
#